data_AF-A0A8F2FBH1-F1
#
_entry.id   AF-A0A8F2FBH1-F1
#
_cell.length_a   1.000
_cell.length_b   1.000
_cell.length_c   1.000
_cell.angle_alpha   90.00
_cell.angle_beta   90.00
_cell.angle_gamma   90.00
#
_symmetry.space_group_name_H-M   'P 1'
#
loop_
_entity.id
_entity.type
_entity.pdbx_description
1 polymer ?
#
loop_
_entity_poly.entity_id
_entity_poly.type
_entity_poly.pdbx_seq_one_letter_code
_entity_poly.pdbx_strand_id
1 'polypeptide(L)'
;MVFSSAQLRILQLKLRTSFVSQSEREEDKFEKIKGLIREHQFLIEFVGKLNDAIKNIILLEFALESINGATALLQLISVKNAIEIPYATMYLLLLVINLSVIAWSANEIIVQSYNIANAVYESNWMDQSEPMKKLLFILLMRAQKPLSIDVGPFRPMNNEAALMTMKGAYTYANVMMQRRTMNRSGQ
;
A
#
# COMPACT_ATOMS: atom_id res chain seq x y z
N MET A 1 -5.86 -6.44 -2.67
CA MET A 1 -5.42 -5.04 -2.44
C MET A 1 -6.06 -4.06 -3.42
N VAL A 2 -5.90 -4.24 -4.74
CA VAL A 2 -6.50 -3.37 -5.77
C VAL A 2 -8.02 -3.24 -5.64
N PHE A 3 -8.73 -4.34 -5.35
CA PHE A 3 -10.17 -4.30 -5.09
C PHE A 3 -10.51 -3.39 -3.89
N SER A 4 -9.77 -3.50 -2.79
CA SER A 4 -9.98 -2.68 -1.58
C SER A 4 -9.76 -1.20 -1.87
N SER A 5 -8.68 -0.84 -2.57
CA SER A 5 -8.40 0.57 -2.93
C SER A 5 -9.46 1.13 -3.88
N ALA A 6 -9.93 0.33 -4.85
CA ALA A 6 -11.03 0.71 -5.73
C ALA A 6 -12.34 0.97 -4.96
N GLN A 7 -12.71 0.09 -4.03
CA GLN A 7 -13.91 0.28 -3.20
C GLN A 7 -13.81 1.53 -2.30
N LEU A 8 -12.63 1.79 -1.71
CA LEU A 8 -12.38 3.02 -0.96
C LEU A 8 -12.56 4.27 -1.83
N ARG A 9 -12.09 4.22 -3.09
CA ARG A 9 -12.27 5.33 -4.04
C ARG A 9 -13.73 5.52 -4.45
N ILE A 10 -14.47 4.43 -4.67
CA ILE A 10 -15.92 4.49 -4.94
C ILE A 10 -16.65 5.14 -3.76
N LEU A 11 -16.31 4.75 -2.54
CA LEU A 11 -16.89 5.32 -1.33
C LEU A 11 -16.61 6.83 -1.22
N GLN A 12 -15.39 7.27 -1.50
CA GLN A 12 -15.04 8.71 -1.54
C GLN A 12 -15.90 9.47 -2.57
N LEU A 13 -16.08 8.90 -3.76
CA LEU A 13 -16.90 9.52 -4.82
C LEU A 13 -18.36 9.62 -4.40
N LYS A 14 -18.93 8.56 -3.82
CA LYS A 14 -20.30 8.55 -3.29
C LYS A 14 -20.47 9.60 -2.17
N LEU A 15 -19.50 9.74 -1.27
CA LEU A 15 -19.53 10.74 -0.21
C LEU A 15 -19.53 12.16 -0.78
N ARG A 16 -18.69 12.46 -1.76
CA ARG A 16 -18.64 13.78 -2.41
C ARG A 16 -19.96 14.14 -3.10
N THR A 17 -20.58 13.19 -3.80
CA THR A 17 -21.82 13.44 -4.54
C THR A 17 -23.08 13.40 -3.68
N SER A 18 -23.04 12.76 -2.51
CA SER A 18 -24.21 12.54 -1.65
C SER A 18 -24.87 13.81 -1.10
N PHE A 19 -24.21 14.97 -1.20
CA PHE A 19 -24.74 16.26 -0.72
C PHE A 19 -24.99 17.29 -1.83
N VAL A 20 -24.80 16.92 -3.10
CA VAL A 20 -24.96 17.83 -4.25
C VAL A 20 -26.44 17.96 -4.68
N SER A 21 -27.24 16.91 -4.48
CA SER A 21 -28.67 16.86 -4.82
C SER A 21 -29.52 17.62 -3.79
N GLN A 22 -29.78 18.90 -4.02
CA GLN A 22 -30.69 19.70 -3.17
C GLN A 22 -32.15 19.23 -3.20
N SER A 23 -32.56 18.43 -4.19
CA SER A 23 -33.94 17.97 -4.38
C SER A 23 -34.33 16.73 -3.55
N GLU A 24 -33.41 16.13 -2.81
CA GLU A 24 -33.67 14.90 -2.05
C GLU A 24 -34.16 15.20 -0.63
N ARG A 25 -35.10 14.39 -0.13
CA ARG A 25 -35.58 14.49 1.25
C ARG A 25 -34.43 14.22 2.23
N GLU A 26 -34.42 14.93 3.35
CA GLU A 26 -33.39 14.78 4.39
C GLU A 26 -33.32 13.34 4.94
N GLU A 27 -34.44 12.63 5.02
CA GLU A 27 -34.49 11.22 5.43
C GLU A 27 -33.73 10.31 4.46
N ASP A 28 -33.88 10.53 3.15
CA ASP A 28 -33.19 9.74 2.12
C ASP A 28 -31.68 9.98 2.16
N LYS A 29 -31.25 11.23 2.38
CA LYS A 29 -29.83 11.56 2.58
C LYS A 29 -29.27 10.86 3.81
N PHE A 30 -30.02 10.85 4.91
CA PHE A 30 -29.61 10.22 6.16
C PHE A 30 -29.43 8.70 6.02
N GLU A 31 -30.35 8.02 5.35
CA GLU A 31 -30.23 6.59 5.08
C GLU A 31 -29.09 6.27 4.10
N LYS A 32 -28.86 7.11 3.09
CA LYS A 32 -27.68 6.98 2.21
C LYS A 32 -26.38 7.06 2.99
N ILE A 33 -26.20 8.08 3.84
CA ILE A 33 -24.97 8.24 4.64
C ILE A 33 -24.77 7.09 5.61
N LYS A 34 -25.83 6.59 6.27
CA LYS A 34 -25.74 5.36 7.07
C LYS A 34 -25.27 4.18 6.23
N GLY A 35 -25.78 4.02 5.01
CA GLY A 35 -25.33 3.01 4.06
C GLY A 35 -23.83 3.11 3.76
N LEU A 36 -23.34 4.33 3.47
CA LEU A 36 -21.92 4.58 3.22
C LEU A 36 -21.05 4.29 4.45
N ILE A 37 -21.52 4.62 5.65
CA ILE A 37 -20.81 4.30 6.90
C ILE A 37 -20.71 2.78 7.10
N ARG A 38 -21.80 2.04 6.83
CA ARG A 38 -21.77 0.57 6.89
C ARG A 38 -20.82 -0.03 5.85
N GLU A 39 -20.81 0.51 4.63
CA GLU A 39 -19.87 0.12 3.57
C GLU A 39 -18.42 0.39 4.00
N HIS A 40 -18.15 1.55 4.62
CA HIS A 40 -16.83 1.88 5.18
C HIS A 40 -16.40 0.91 6.29
N GLN A 41 -17.30 0.59 7.21
CA GLN A 41 -17.05 -0.37 8.30
C GLN A 41 -16.75 -1.78 7.76
N PHE A 42 -17.52 -2.22 6.76
CA PHE A 42 -17.25 -3.47 6.08
C PHE A 42 -15.87 -3.49 5.42
N LEU A 43 -15.47 -2.39 4.75
CA LEU A 43 -14.15 -2.28 4.14
C LEU A 43 -13.02 -2.30 5.17
N ILE A 44 -13.21 -1.65 6.32
CA ILE A 44 -12.26 -1.72 7.44
C ILE A 44 -12.04 -3.16 7.89
N GLU A 45 -13.14 -3.90 8.12
CA GLU A 45 -13.07 -5.29 8.56
C GLU A 45 -12.45 -6.19 7.48
N PHE A 46 -12.83 -5.98 6.22
CA PHE A 46 -12.29 -6.71 5.07
C PHE A 46 -10.78 -6.50 4.92
N VAL A 47 -10.30 -5.25 5.00
CA VAL A 47 -8.87 -4.96 4.92
C VAL A 47 -8.13 -5.54 6.14
N GLY A 48 -8.73 -5.52 7.33
CA GLY A 48 -8.18 -6.19 8.51
C GLY A 48 -7.99 -7.69 8.31
N LYS A 49 -9.04 -8.39 7.86
CA LYS A 49 -8.96 -9.84 7.53
C LYS A 49 -7.96 -10.13 6.43
N LEU A 50 -7.92 -9.28 5.40
CA LEU A 50 -6.96 -9.39 4.31
C LEU A 50 -5.53 -9.26 4.86
N ASN A 51 -5.28 -8.27 5.72
CA ASN A 51 -3.99 -8.07 6.38
C ASN A 51 -3.58 -9.32 7.17
N ASP A 52 -4.46 -9.85 8.01
CA ASP A 52 -4.16 -11.05 8.81
C ASP A 52 -3.85 -12.28 7.95
N ALA A 53 -4.52 -12.43 6.80
CA ALA A 53 -4.27 -13.53 5.87
C ALA A 53 -2.93 -13.40 5.12
N ILE A 54 -2.52 -12.17 4.75
CA ILE A 54 -1.37 -11.97 3.85
C ILE A 54 -0.12 -11.41 4.53
N LYS A 55 -0.19 -10.84 5.74
CA LYS A 55 0.95 -10.18 6.38
C LYS A 55 2.18 -11.08 6.53
N ASN A 56 1.96 -12.36 6.86
CA ASN A 56 3.03 -13.34 6.97
C ASN A 56 3.54 -13.80 5.60
N ILE A 57 2.67 -13.85 4.59
CA ILE A 57 3.05 -14.15 3.20
C ILE A 57 3.93 -13.03 2.65
N ILE A 58 3.55 -11.78 2.87
CA ILE A 58 4.35 -10.60 2.47
C ILE A 58 5.70 -10.61 3.20
N LEU A 59 5.74 -10.97 4.48
CA LEU A 59 7.02 -11.10 5.20
C LEU A 59 7.93 -12.14 4.54
N LEU A 60 7.40 -13.31 4.18
CA LEU A 60 8.15 -14.36 3.49
C LEU A 60 8.61 -13.90 2.10
N GLU A 61 7.73 -13.23 1.35
CA GLU A 61 8.04 -12.65 0.05
C GLU A 61 9.23 -11.68 0.15
N PHE A 62 9.22 -10.79 1.15
CA PHE A 62 10.33 -9.86 1.38
C PHE A 62 11.65 -10.56 1.67
N ALA A 63 11.62 -11.65 2.44
CA ALA A 63 12.81 -12.43 2.73
C ALA A 63 13.36 -13.11 1.46
N LEU A 64 12.48 -13.70 0.65
CA LEU A 64 12.83 -14.35 -0.61
C LEU A 64 13.37 -13.34 -1.64
N GLU A 65 12.70 -12.20 -1.79
CA GLU A 65 13.11 -11.09 -2.66
C GLU A 65 14.48 -10.52 -2.26
N SER A 66 14.77 -10.46 -0.95
CA SER A 66 16.09 -10.02 -0.46
C SER A 66 17.20 -10.99 -0.88
N ILE A 67 16.95 -12.30 -0.79
CA ILE A 67 17.90 -13.34 -1.21
C ILE A 67 18.06 -13.33 -2.74
N ASN A 68 16.95 -13.33 -3.48
CA ASN A 68 16.94 -13.30 -4.94
C ASN A 68 17.60 -12.04 -5.51
N GLY A 69 17.37 -10.88 -4.88
CA GLY A 69 18.02 -9.63 -5.25
C GLY A 69 19.54 -9.68 -5.03
N ALA A 70 19.99 -10.24 -3.91
CA ALA A 70 21.41 -10.40 -3.62
C ALA A 70 22.10 -11.37 -4.62
N THR A 71 21.47 -12.51 -4.92
CA THR A 71 22.04 -13.48 -5.88
C THR A 71 22.07 -12.94 -7.30
N ALA A 72 21.01 -12.24 -7.73
CA ALA A 72 20.94 -11.62 -9.05
C ALA A 72 21.97 -10.50 -9.25
N LEU A 73 22.20 -9.67 -8.22
CA LEU A 73 23.28 -8.68 -8.24
C LEU A 73 24.66 -9.36 -8.36
N LEU A 74 24.92 -10.40 -7.56
CA LEU A 74 26.17 -11.16 -7.62
C LEU A 74 26.39 -11.82 -8.99
N GLN A 75 25.33 -12.33 -9.61
CA GLN A 75 25.38 -12.91 -10.95
C GLN A 75 25.81 -11.84 -11.95
N LEU A 76 25.16 -10.67 -11.98
CA LEU A 76 25.56 -9.58 -12.87
C LEU A 76 27.02 -9.16 -12.74
N ILE A 77 27.55 -9.11 -11.52
CA ILE A 77 28.95 -8.74 -11.27
C ILE A 77 29.92 -9.84 -11.72
N SER A 78 29.50 -11.10 -11.65
CA SER A 78 30.36 -12.27 -11.92
C SER A 78 30.25 -12.78 -13.36
N VAL A 79 29.35 -12.22 -14.17
CA VAL A 79 29.15 -12.61 -15.57
C VAL A 79 30.43 -12.38 -16.38
N LYS A 80 30.87 -13.43 -17.07
CA LYS A 80 32.00 -13.40 -18.02
C LYS A 80 31.53 -13.40 -19.47
N ASN A 81 30.37 -13.99 -19.74
CA ASN A 81 29.80 -14.12 -21.08
C ASN A 81 28.79 -13.00 -21.34
N ALA A 82 28.99 -12.22 -22.41
CA ALA A 82 28.10 -11.10 -22.75
C ALA A 82 26.63 -11.53 -22.98
N ILE A 83 26.39 -12.80 -23.34
CA ILE A 83 25.05 -13.37 -23.58
C ILE A 83 24.25 -13.50 -22.27
N GLU A 84 24.89 -13.63 -21.11
CA GLU A 84 24.21 -13.82 -19.82
C GLU A 84 23.75 -12.49 -19.19
N ILE A 85 24.33 -11.36 -19.61
CA ILE A 85 23.99 -10.02 -19.14
C ILE A 85 22.49 -9.70 -19.30
N PRO A 86 21.87 -9.83 -20.49
CA PRO A 86 20.45 -9.51 -20.67
C PRO A 86 19.51 -10.37 -19.82
N TYR A 87 19.85 -11.63 -19.56
CA TYR A 87 19.03 -12.50 -18.70
C TYR A 87 19.08 -12.04 -17.24
N ALA A 88 20.28 -11.73 -16.74
CA ALA A 88 20.46 -11.29 -15.37
C ALA A 88 19.87 -9.88 -15.13
N THR A 89 19.95 -8.97 -16.11
CA THR A 89 19.28 -7.66 -16.01
C THR A 89 17.77 -7.78 -16.08
N MET A 90 17.22 -8.62 -16.97
CA MET A 90 15.78 -8.88 -17.04
C MET A 90 15.26 -9.48 -15.73
N TYR A 91 16.00 -10.43 -15.14
CA TYR A 91 15.64 -11.02 -13.86
C TYR A 91 15.61 -9.98 -12.74
N LEU A 92 16.61 -9.11 -12.63
CA LEU A 92 16.58 -8.01 -11.66
C LEU A 92 15.40 -7.05 -11.88
N LEU A 93 15.10 -6.70 -13.13
CA LEU A 93 13.97 -5.85 -13.45
C LEU A 93 12.65 -6.48 -12.99
N LEU A 94 12.49 -7.80 -13.17
CA LEU A 94 11.30 -8.53 -12.71
C LEU A 94 11.16 -8.48 -11.19
N LEU A 95 12.26 -8.68 -10.43
CA LEU A 95 12.24 -8.57 -8.95
C LEU A 95 11.83 -7.16 -8.50
N VAL A 96 12.39 -6.12 -9.12
CA VAL A 96 12.05 -4.72 -8.80
C VAL A 96 10.59 -4.43 -9.11
N ILE A 97 10.08 -4.91 -10.25
CA ILE A 97 8.67 -4.73 -10.64
C ILE A 97 7.76 -5.45 -9.64
N ASN A 98 8.07 -6.70 -9.28
CA ASN A 98 7.28 -7.49 -8.32
C ASN A 98 7.13 -6.74 -6.99
N LEU A 99 8.27 -6.34 -6.39
CA LEU A 99 8.29 -5.59 -5.14
C LEU A 99 7.53 -4.26 -5.26
N SER A 100 7.70 -3.53 -6.37
CA SER A 100 7.06 -2.24 -6.60
C SER A 100 5.54 -2.37 -6.73
N VAL A 101 5.03 -3.40 -7.42
CA VAL A 101 3.58 -3.63 -7.59
C VAL A 101 2.92 -3.94 -6.26
N ILE A 102 3.54 -4.77 -5.42
CA ILE A 102 3.03 -5.10 -4.08
C ILE A 102 3.03 -3.84 -3.20
N ALA A 103 4.15 -3.09 -3.20
CA ALA A 103 4.31 -1.87 -2.42
C ALA A 103 3.31 -0.80 -2.79
N TRP A 104 3.15 -0.54 -4.09
CA TRP A 104 2.17 0.40 -4.62
C TRP A 104 0.77 -0.02 -4.16
N SER A 105 0.40 -1.27 -4.40
CA SER A 105 -0.95 -1.75 -4.09
C SER A 105 -1.31 -1.61 -2.62
N ALA A 106 -0.36 -1.85 -1.72
CA ALA A 106 -0.55 -1.63 -0.28
C ALA A 106 -0.59 -0.13 0.06
N ASN A 107 0.30 0.67 -0.53
CA ASN A 107 0.35 2.12 -0.32
C ASN A 107 -0.94 2.82 -0.77
N GLU A 108 -1.55 2.38 -1.88
CA GLU A 108 -2.84 2.90 -2.33
C GLU A 108 -3.94 2.68 -1.29
N ILE A 109 -3.96 1.57 -0.56
CA ILE A 109 -4.95 1.36 0.52
C ILE A 109 -4.78 2.44 1.60
N ILE A 110 -3.53 2.73 2.00
CA ILE A 110 -3.22 3.78 2.98
C ILE A 110 -3.71 5.13 2.47
N VAL A 111 -3.31 5.52 1.26
CA VAL A 111 -3.68 6.81 0.65
C VAL A 111 -5.19 6.94 0.49
N GLN A 112 -5.86 5.94 -0.08
CA GLN A 112 -7.31 5.99 -0.30
C GLN A 112 -8.08 5.95 1.02
N SER A 113 -7.58 5.28 2.06
CA SER A 113 -8.24 5.30 3.37
C SER A 113 -8.18 6.67 4.03
N TYR A 114 -7.03 7.36 3.92
CA TYR A 114 -6.84 8.71 4.44
C TYR A 114 -7.72 9.74 3.69
N ASN A 115 -7.84 9.59 2.37
CA ASN A 115 -8.63 10.47 1.51
C ASN A 115 -10.15 10.43 1.79
N ILE A 116 -10.64 9.48 2.58
CA ILE A 116 -12.05 9.49 3.03
C ILE A 116 -12.33 10.73 3.88
N ALA A 117 -11.39 11.14 4.74
CA ALA A 117 -11.53 12.36 5.53
C ALA A 117 -11.64 13.60 4.63
N ASN A 118 -10.81 13.67 3.59
CA ASN A 118 -10.85 14.74 2.58
C ASN A 118 -12.20 14.75 1.82
N ALA A 119 -12.70 13.57 1.43
CA ALA A 119 -13.99 13.45 0.75
C ALA A 119 -15.18 13.92 1.62
N VAL A 120 -15.14 13.67 2.93
CA VAL A 120 -16.13 14.20 3.87
C VAL A 120 -15.98 15.72 4.00
N TYR A 121 -14.75 16.25 4.10
CA TYR A 121 -14.52 17.68 4.23
C TYR A 121 -14.97 18.48 3.00
N GLU A 122 -14.73 17.94 1.80
CA GLU A 122 -15.17 18.52 0.53
C GLU A 122 -16.68 18.36 0.29
N SER A 123 -17.37 17.57 1.10
CA SER A 123 -18.81 17.45 1.04
C SER A 123 -19.49 18.66 1.70
N ASN A 124 -20.74 18.98 1.34
CA ASN A 124 -21.45 20.10 1.95
C ASN A 124 -21.99 19.78 3.37
N TRP A 125 -21.13 19.21 4.23
CA TRP A 125 -21.48 18.68 5.54
C TRP A 125 -21.85 19.76 6.57
N MET A 126 -21.35 20.99 6.38
CA MET A 126 -21.57 22.13 7.28
C MET A 126 -23.03 22.62 7.27
N ASP A 127 -23.73 22.48 6.15
CA ASP A 127 -25.11 22.91 5.99
C ASP A 127 -26.12 21.81 6.37
N GLN A 128 -25.65 20.67 6.87
CA GLN A 128 -26.52 19.53 7.19
C GLN A 128 -27.11 19.62 8.60
N SER A 129 -28.16 18.81 8.83
CA SER A 129 -28.80 18.67 10.14
C SER A 129 -27.82 18.18 11.23
N GLU A 130 -28.07 18.58 12.49
CA GLU A 130 -27.32 18.12 13.67
C GLU A 130 -27.08 16.59 13.74
N PRO A 131 -28.09 15.71 13.55
CA PRO A 131 -27.86 14.27 13.55
C PRO A 131 -26.92 13.81 12.43
N MET A 132 -26.98 14.44 11.25
CA MET A 132 -26.08 14.15 10.14
C MET A 132 -24.64 14.57 10.47
N LYS A 133 -24.46 15.78 11.00
CA LYS A 133 -23.14 16.30 11.43
C LYS A 133 -22.47 15.36 12.43
N LYS A 134 -23.21 14.83 13.41
CA LYS A 134 -22.68 13.86 14.38
C LYS A 134 -22.17 12.58 13.72
N LEU A 135 -22.91 12.03 12.75
CA LEU A 135 -22.48 10.83 12.02
C LEU A 135 -21.22 11.09 11.19
N LEU A 136 -21.17 12.21 10.47
CA LEU A 136 -20.01 12.58 9.66
C LEU A 136 -18.78 12.86 10.52
N PHE A 137 -18.97 13.43 11.71
CA PHE A 137 -17.89 13.63 12.67
C PHE A 137 -17.29 12.31 13.17
N ILE A 138 -18.13 11.31 13.47
CA ILE A 138 -17.67 9.97 13.83
C ILE A 138 -16.91 9.33 12.66
N LEU A 139 -17.43 9.45 11.43
CA LEU A 139 -16.76 8.98 10.23
C LEU A 139 -15.39 9.64 10.04
N LEU A 140 -15.30 10.96 10.24
CA LEU A 140 -14.05 11.72 10.13
C LEU A 140 -13.03 11.25 11.17
N MET A 141 -13.43 11.08 12.43
CA MET A 141 -12.55 10.54 13.47
C MET A 141 -12.06 9.12 13.14
N ARG A 142 -12.90 8.28 12.51
CA ARG A 142 -12.48 6.93 12.10
C ARG A 142 -11.52 6.97 10.91
N ALA A 143 -11.75 7.86 9.94
CA ALA A 143 -10.96 8.01 8.72
C ALA A 143 -9.53 8.52 8.98
N GLN A 144 -9.29 9.22 10.10
CA GLN A 144 -7.95 9.63 10.53
C GLN A 144 -7.02 8.46 10.88
N LYS A 145 -7.55 7.25 11.07
CA LYS A 145 -6.76 6.03 11.28
C LYS A 145 -6.69 5.25 9.96
N PRO A 146 -5.63 5.43 9.16
CA PRO A 146 -5.54 4.81 7.84
C PRO A 146 -5.51 3.29 7.94
N LEU A 147 -5.99 2.65 6.90
CA LEU A 147 -5.92 1.20 6.72
C LEU A 147 -4.56 0.85 6.12
N SER A 148 -3.84 -0.07 6.75
CA SER A 148 -2.57 -0.59 6.26
C SER A 148 -2.62 -2.09 6.06
N ILE A 149 -1.77 -2.56 5.15
CA ILE A 149 -1.33 -3.95 5.08
C ILE A 149 0.07 -3.95 5.65
N ASP A 150 0.39 -4.87 6.56
CA ASP A 150 1.66 -4.90 7.28
C ASP A 150 2.57 -6.01 6.74
N VAL A 151 3.88 -5.78 6.83
CA VAL A 151 4.92 -6.79 6.61
C VAL A 151 5.16 -7.50 7.94
N GLY A 152 4.45 -8.60 8.15
CA GLY A 152 4.47 -9.34 9.41
C GLY A 152 4.17 -8.42 10.61
N PRO A 153 4.85 -8.60 11.76
CA PRO A 153 4.68 -7.74 12.94
C PRO A 153 5.52 -6.45 12.90
N PHE A 154 6.22 -6.14 11.79
CA PHE A 154 7.28 -5.15 11.80
C PHE A 154 6.82 -3.74 11.41
N ARG A 155 6.18 -3.60 10.24
CA ARG A 155 5.85 -2.28 9.67
C ARG A 155 4.74 -2.37 8.63
N PRO A 156 3.93 -1.31 8.43
CA PRO A 156 3.09 -1.16 7.24
C PRO A 156 3.89 -1.24 5.93
N MET A 157 3.36 -2.02 5.00
CA MET A 157 3.82 -2.11 3.63
C MET A 157 3.47 -0.81 2.89
N ASN A 158 4.50 -0.08 2.47
CA ASN A 158 4.38 1.12 1.66
C ASN A 158 5.58 1.24 0.70
N ASN A 159 5.56 2.25 -0.16
CA ASN A 159 6.65 2.48 -1.13
C ASN A 159 8.01 2.70 -0.45
N GLU A 160 8.02 3.27 0.76
CA GLU A 160 9.24 3.47 1.54
C GLU A 160 9.84 2.13 2.03
N ALA A 161 9.00 1.18 2.45
CA ALA A 161 9.42 -0.15 2.86
C ALA A 161 10.10 -0.92 1.70
N ALA A 162 9.56 -0.79 0.48
CA ALA A 162 10.20 -1.34 -0.72
C ALA A 162 11.56 -0.69 -1.01
N LEU A 163 11.65 0.65 -0.91
CA LEU A 163 12.92 1.37 -1.07
C LEU A 163 13.97 0.95 -0.05
N MET A 164 13.58 0.73 1.22
CA MET A 164 14.50 0.25 2.24
C MET A 164 15.01 -1.17 1.93
N THR A 165 14.16 -2.04 1.39
CA THR A 165 14.55 -3.40 1.00
C THR A 165 15.57 -3.39 -0.13
N MET A 166 15.32 -2.57 -1.17
CA MET A 166 16.28 -2.39 -2.26
C MET A 166 17.62 -1.81 -1.77
N LYS A 167 17.59 -0.80 -0.89
CA LYS A 167 18.81 -0.24 -0.27
C LYS A 167 19.56 -1.29 0.55
N GLY A 168 18.85 -2.14 1.27
CA GLY A 168 19.42 -3.25 2.04
C GLY A 168 20.15 -4.25 1.14
N ALA A 169 19.50 -4.70 0.06
CA ALA A 169 20.10 -5.62 -0.92
C ALA A 169 21.36 -5.03 -1.59
N TYR A 170 21.30 -3.76 -1.99
CA TYR A 170 22.45 -3.05 -2.57
C TYR A 170 23.63 -2.94 -1.58
N THR A 171 23.34 -2.57 -0.33
CA THR A 171 24.36 -2.46 0.73
C THR A 171 25.04 -3.81 0.97
N TYR A 172 24.26 -4.89 1.05
CA TYR A 172 24.78 -6.24 1.22
C TYR A 172 25.67 -6.67 0.03
N ALA A 173 25.23 -6.41 -1.20
CA ALA A 173 26.00 -6.69 -2.39
C ALA A 173 27.35 -5.93 -2.40
N ASN A 174 27.35 -4.64 -2.03
CA ASN A 174 28.56 -3.84 -1.92
C ASN A 174 29.54 -4.38 -0.86
N VAL A 175 29.04 -4.79 0.32
CA VAL A 175 29.88 -5.40 1.36
C VAL A 175 30.53 -6.69 0.85
N MET A 176 29.78 -7.54 0.14
CA MET A 176 30.33 -8.75 -0.47
C MET A 176 31.36 -8.45 -1.55
N MET A 177 31.13 -7.43 -2.37
CA MET A 177 32.09 -6.98 -3.37
C MET A 177 33.38 -6.48 -2.72
N GLN A 178 33.29 -5.65 -1.67
CA GLN A 178 34.45 -5.12 -0.97
C GLN A 178 35.28 -6.24 -0.32
N ARG A 179 34.63 -7.27 0.25
CA ARG A 179 35.36 -8.45 0.76
C ARG A 179 36.06 -9.22 -0.37
N ARG A 180 35.43 -9.36 -1.54
CA ARG A 180 36.04 -10.03 -2.70
C ARG A 180 37.25 -9.26 -3.24
N THR A 181 37.22 -7.92 -3.27
CA THR A 181 38.36 -7.11 -3.72
C THR A 181 39.52 -7.17 -2.73
N MET A 182 39.26 -7.10 -1.42
CA MET A 182 40.29 -7.21 -0.39
C MET A 182 40.99 -8.58 -0.40
N ASN A 183 40.25 -9.68 -0.61
CA ASN A 183 40.84 -11.02 -0.73
C ASN A 183 41.69 -11.20 -2.00
N ARG A 184 41.42 -10.43 -3.07
CA ARG A 184 42.22 -10.46 -4.30
C ARG A 184 43.49 -9.62 -4.23
N SER A 185 43.54 -8.58 -3.40
CA SER A 185 44.74 -7.73 -3.22
C SER A 185 45.76 -8.30 -2.22
N GLY A 186 45.41 -9.38 -1.52
CA GLY A 186 46.29 -10.08 -0.58
C GLY A 186 46.98 -11.33 -1.15
N GLN A 187 46.73 -11.66 -2.42
CA GLN A 187 47.45 -12.67 -3.21
C GLN A 187 48.36 -11.98 -4.21
#